data_AF-A0A8T1VFM0-F1
#
_entry.id   AF-A0A8T1VFM0-F1
#
_cell.length_a   1.000
_cell.length_b   1.000
_cell.length_c   1.000
_cell.angle_alpha   90.00
_cell.angle_beta   90.00
_cell.angle_gamma   90.00
#
_symmetry.space_group_name_H-M   'P 1'
#
loop_
_entity.id
_entity.type
_entity.pdbx_description
1 polymer ?
#
loop_
_entity_poly.entity_id
_entity_poly.type
_entity_poly.pdbx_seq_one_letter_code
_entity_poly.pdbx_strand_id
1 'polypeptide(L)'
;MAIHSQSEFDVFAKPVVSNDMSKVLYDGYATFVEDDIQFKYILSGGAFYVVESLVNDSSKHAVRCLSAVMPFDSILPALNAATRIPSVSIGGEVVECSSGDLFKISFGGASFALCASGNDGFTAPSSDMIIDVEYLDIPMGVKAPALSDKSASCSTVETATSVTPAALARLTGDTIPASTSRNLKTAEHMALESSTCECKSTPRPCIFFHGIANSEEKQELQDKPCARMGSIGDHAPCCSTVKYAWVNTMDYSWTNDTIQEKFCSYVLSMSDTSDQDSTTIDDTIIVTHPMGSMTADYAQDVCNSEVGVVLADVMGVIGQCPLVRSRQSLVYEGEKYASSALNAAYKSIQEAYRGNVTAVMSMSPQCTNDCFF
;
A
#
# COMPACT_ATOMS: atom_id res chain seq x y z
N MET A 1 -9.04 -6.70 -6.89
CA MET A 1 -8.95 -5.56 -5.94
C MET A 1 -10.33 -5.04 -5.63
N ALA A 2 -10.57 -4.60 -4.40
CA ALA A 2 -11.71 -3.75 -4.09
C ALA A 2 -11.26 -2.58 -3.21
N ILE A 3 -11.65 -1.36 -3.56
CA ILE A 3 -11.46 -0.16 -2.74
C ILE A 3 -12.83 0.24 -2.22
N HIS A 4 -12.99 0.36 -0.89
CA HIS A 4 -14.31 0.57 -0.27
C HIS A 4 -15.35 -0.47 -0.72
N SER A 5 -14.93 -1.74 -0.83
CA SER A 5 -15.76 -2.85 -1.34
C SER A 5 -16.21 -2.70 -2.82
N GLN A 6 -15.65 -1.74 -3.58
CA GLN A 6 -15.93 -1.56 -5.00
C GLN A 6 -14.78 -2.12 -5.84
N SER A 7 -15.12 -3.05 -6.75
CA SER A 7 -14.16 -3.66 -7.69
C SER A 7 -14.02 -2.89 -9.01
N GLU A 8 -14.92 -1.96 -9.26
CA GLU A 8 -14.95 -1.08 -10.44
C GLU A 8 -15.20 0.34 -9.93
N PHE A 9 -14.36 1.29 -10.36
CA PHE A 9 -14.44 2.67 -9.91
C PHE A 9 -13.70 3.59 -10.89
N ASP A 10 -14.17 4.84 -10.95
CA ASP A 10 -13.57 5.87 -11.80
C ASP A 10 -12.59 6.75 -11.02
N VAL A 11 -11.48 7.09 -11.68
CA VAL A 11 -10.51 8.07 -11.20
C VAL A 11 -10.40 9.20 -12.22
N PHE A 12 -10.70 10.41 -11.77
CA PHE A 12 -10.60 11.61 -12.58
C PHE A 12 -9.24 12.25 -12.36
N ALA A 13 -8.39 12.25 -13.38
CA ALA A 13 -7.04 12.78 -13.32
C ALA A 13 -6.82 13.90 -14.34
N LYS A 14 -6.07 14.92 -13.94
CA LYS A 14 -5.66 16.05 -14.77
C LYS A 14 -4.15 16.22 -14.68
N PRO A 15 -3.40 16.03 -15.78
CA PRO A 15 -1.99 16.31 -15.79
C PRO A 15 -1.75 17.82 -15.72
N VAL A 16 -0.98 18.26 -14.73
CA VAL A 16 -0.43 19.61 -14.61
C VAL A 16 1.01 19.55 -15.13
N VAL A 17 1.17 19.92 -16.41
CA VAL A 17 2.46 19.86 -17.11
C VAL A 17 3.26 21.13 -16.84
N SER A 18 4.56 20.99 -16.57
CA SER A 18 5.47 22.13 -16.43
C SER A 18 5.64 22.89 -17.74
N ASN A 19 6.02 24.18 -17.66
CA ASN A 19 6.17 25.04 -18.83
C ASN A 19 7.17 24.53 -19.87
N ASP A 20 8.19 23.78 -19.43
CA ASP A 20 9.22 23.17 -20.29
C ASP A 20 8.84 21.76 -20.76
N MET A 21 7.61 21.30 -20.47
CA MET A 21 7.08 19.99 -20.83
C MET A 21 7.91 18.80 -20.30
N SER A 22 8.71 19.02 -19.24
CA SER A 22 9.62 18.00 -18.71
C SER A 22 9.09 17.31 -17.46
N LYS A 23 8.10 17.89 -16.77
CA LYS A 23 7.55 17.38 -15.52
C LYS A 23 6.02 17.40 -15.53
N VAL A 24 5.44 16.44 -14.84
CA VAL A 24 4.00 16.33 -14.63
C VAL A 24 3.71 16.15 -13.14
N LEU A 25 2.71 16.87 -12.65
CA LEU A 25 2.05 16.63 -11.38
C LEU A 25 0.57 16.34 -11.66
N TYR A 26 -0.03 15.37 -10.99
CA TYR A 26 -1.46 15.12 -11.14
C TYR A 26 -2.28 15.89 -10.12
N ASP A 27 -3.32 16.55 -10.63
CA ASP A 27 -4.49 16.87 -9.83
C ASP A 27 -5.59 15.86 -10.15
N GLY A 28 -6.40 15.47 -9.18
CA GLY A 28 -7.44 14.49 -9.44
C GLY A 28 -8.36 14.25 -8.26
N TYR A 29 -9.39 13.44 -8.50
CA TYR A 29 -10.22 12.92 -7.43
C TYR A 29 -10.80 11.56 -7.78
N ALA A 30 -11.10 10.79 -6.74
CA ALA A 30 -11.86 9.55 -6.82
C ALA A 30 -12.92 9.57 -5.72
N THR A 31 -14.07 8.97 -6.00
CA THR A 31 -15.20 8.97 -5.07
C THR A 31 -15.65 7.55 -4.84
N PHE A 32 -15.77 7.18 -3.58
CA PHE A 32 -16.21 5.88 -3.14
C PHE A 32 -17.37 6.02 -2.17
N VAL A 33 -18.17 4.97 -2.08
CA VAL A 33 -19.27 4.84 -1.13
C VAL A 33 -19.08 3.52 -0.42
N GLU A 34 -19.03 3.59 0.90
CA GLU A 34 -19.01 2.42 1.80
C GLU A 34 -20.09 2.64 2.85
N ASP A 35 -21.01 1.68 2.94
CA ASP A 35 -22.25 1.82 3.69
C ASP A 35 -23.03 3.10 3.28
N ASP A 36 -23.28 4.01 4.23
CA ASP A 36 -23.97 5.29 4.02
C ASP A 36 -23.02 6.51 3.96
N ILE A 37 -21.71 6.26 3.87
CA ILE A 37 -20.67 7.28 3.86
C ILE A 37 -20.00 7.35 2.49
N GLN A 38 -19.96 8.56 1.94
CA GLN A 38 -19.22 8.89 0.74
C GLN A 38 -17.83 9.41 1.12
N PHE A 39 -16.81 8.78 0.55
CA PHE A 39 -15.41 9.17 0.65
C PHE A 39 -14.97 9.77 -0.68
N LYS A 40 -14.60 11.04 -0.69
CA LYS A 40 -14.02 11.71 -1.86
C LYS A 40 -12.57 12.06 -1.59
N TYR A 41 -11.67 11.36 -2.26
CA TYR A 41 -10.23 11.60 -2.24
C TYR A 41 -9.87 12.63 -3.29
N ILE A 42 -9.10 13.65 -2.91
CA ILE A 42 -8.73 14.76 -3.81
C ILE A 42 -7.23 15.01 -3.69
N LEU A 43 -6.53 14.94 -4.82
CA LEU A 43 -5.16 15.41 -4.95
C LEU A 43 -5.18 16.76 -5.68
N SER A 44 -4.69 17.81 -5.04
CA SER A 44 -4.68 19.15 -5.64
C SER A 44 -3.41 19.90 -5.26
N GLY A 45 -2.63 20.31 -6.25
CA GLY A 45 -1.35 21.01 -6.05
C GLY A 45 -0.34 20.18 -5.27
N GLY A 46 -0.43 18.85 -5.37
CA GLY A 46 0.41 17.91 -4.62
C GLY A 46 -0.01 17.70 -3.16
N ALA A 47 -1.09 18.34 -2.69
CA ALA A 47 -1.64 18.12 -1.36
C ALA A 47 -2.83 17.15 -1.43
N PHE A 48 -2.93 16.23 -0.47
CA PHE A 48 -3.92 15.16 -0.48
C PHE A 48 -4.99 15.35 0.60
N TYR A 49 -6.25 15.26 0.19
CA TYR A 49 -7.43 15.53 1.01
C TYR A 49 -8.38 14.34 0.94
N VAL A 50 -9.10 14.09 2.03
CA VAL A 50 -10.30 13.25 2.01
C VAL A 50 -11.47 14.05 2.56
N VAL A 51 -12.57 14.00 1.82
CA VAL A 51 -13.88 14.53 2.21
C VAL A 51 -14.76 13.34 2.56
N GLU A 52 -15.26 13.31 3.79
CA GLU A 52 -16.20 12.32 4.27
C GLU A 52 -17.56 13.00 4.42
N SER A 53 -18.59 12.49 3.75
CA SER A 53 -19.95 13.03 3.82
C SER A 53 -20.99 11.92 3.82
N LEU A 54 -22.15 12.16 4.43
CA LEU A 54 -23.28 11.23 4.32
C LEU A 54 -23.85 11.30 2.90
N VAL A 55 -24.16 10.15 2.30
CA VAL A 55 -24.69 10.08 0.92
C VAL A 55 -25.97 10.92 0.75
N ASN A 56 -26.81 10.95 1.78
CA ASN A 56 -28.10 11.67 1.79
C ASN A 56 -28.02 13.07 2.44
N ASP A 57 -26.85 13.47 2.95
CA ASP A 57 -26.67 14.77 3.61
C ASP A 57 -25.24 15.30 3.42
N SER A 58 -25.02 15.98 2.30
CA SER A 58 -23.75 16.65 2.00
C SER A 58 -23.51 17.92 2.83
N SER A 59 -24.47 18.35 3.65
CA SER A 59 -24.31 19.54 4.51
C SER A 59 -23.36 19.27 5.67
N LYS A 60 -23.26 18.02 6.12
CA LYS A 60 -22.28 17.57 7.10
C LYS A 60 -21.17 16.82 6.39
N HIS A 61 -20.04 17.50 6.24
CA HIS A 61 -18.83 16.90 5.71
C HIS A 61 -17.62 17.21 6.60
N ALA A 62 -16.78 16.21 6.77
CA ALA A 62 -15.48 16.36 7.40
C ALA A 62 -14.40 16.34 6.30
N VAL A 63 -13.47 17.29 6.36
CA VAL A 63 -12.34 17.38 5.44
C VAL A 63 -11.07 17.32 6.25
N ARG A 64 -10.22 16.36 5.92
CA ARG A 64 -8.93 16.15 6.59
C ARG A 64 -7.81 15.92 5.58
N CYS A 65 -6.59 16.23 6.01
CA CYS A 65 -5.38 15.96 5.24
C CYS A 65 -5.00 14.48 5.33
N LEU A 66 -4.47 13.96 4.23
CA LEU A 66 -3.84 12.65 4.19
C LEU A 66 -2.34 12.82 4.01
N SER A 67 -1.58 12.23 4.93
CA SER A 67 -0.11 12.33 5.00
C SER A 67 0.61 11.27 4.16
N ALA A 68 -0.13 10.27 3.67
CA ALA A 68 0.37 9.20 2.82
C ALA A 68 -0.50 9.15 1.57
N VAL A 69 0.17 8.98 0.45
CA VAL A 69 -0.49 8.95 -0.85
C VAL A 69 -0.79 7.50 -1.21
N MET A 70 -1.94 7.29 -1.84
CA MET A 70 -2.37 5.98 -2.32
C MET A 70 -1.39 5.47 -3.40
N PRO A 71 -1.33 4.16 -3.69
CA PRO A 71 -0.33 3.54 -4.59
C PRO A 71 -0.21 4.12 -6.02
N PHE A 72 -1.02 5.11 -6.41
CA PHE A 72 -1.05 5.75 -7.71
C PHE A 72 0.17 6.61 -8.06
N ASP A 73 1.03 6.97 -7.11
CA ASP A 73 2.24 7.79 -7.38
C ASP A 73 3.26 7.09 -8.26
N SER A 74 3.15 5.77 -8.37
CA SER A 74 4.02 4.97 -9.21
C SER A 74 3.64 4.97 -10.69
N ILE A 75 2.52 5.59 -11.09
CA ILE A 75 2.07 5.54 -12.49
C ILE A 75 2.96 6.34 -13.43
N LEU A 76 3.42 7.52 -12.99
CA LEU A 76 4.33 8.37 -13.76
C LEU A 76 5.69 7.67 -13.99
N PRO A 77 6.36 7.13 -12.95
CA PRO A 77 7.52 6.26 -13.14
C PRO A 77 7.26 5.04 -14.05
N ALA A 78 6.12 4.37 -13.91
CA ALA A 78 5.78 3.19 -14.71
C ALA A 78 5.71 3.50 -16.21
N LEU A 79 5.11 4.63 -16.56
CA LEU A 79 5.00 5.08 -17.95
C LEU A 79 6.33 5.53 -18.55
N ASN A 80 7.21 6.12 -17.72
CA ASN A 80 8.58 6.43 -18.13
C ASN A 80 9.41 5.17 -18.42
N ALA A 81 9.20 4.12 -17.63
CA ALA A 81 9.89 2.84 -17.76
C ALA A 81 9.24 1.91 -18.80
N ALA A 82 8.20 2.36 -19.52
CA ALA A 82 7.48 1.55 -20.49
C ALA A 82 8.41 1.00 -21.58
N THR A 83 8.42 -0.33 -21.74
CA THR A 83 9.25 -1.02 -22.73
C THR A 83 8.37 -1.61 -23.81
N ARG A 84 8.71 -1.42 -25.08
CA ARG A 84 7.92 -1.99 -26.19
C ARG A 84 8.10 -3.50 -26.22
N ILE A 85 7.01 -4.24 -26.40
CA ILE A 85 7.02 -5.71 -26.48
C ILE A 85 6.34 -6.17 -27.78
N PRO A 86 6.71 -7.33 -28.36
CA PRO A 86 6.14 -7.79 -29.61
C PRO A 86 4.76 -8.44 -29.45
N SER A 87 4.49 -9.00 -28.27
CA SER A 87 3.25 -9.70 -27.94
C SER A 87 3.17 -9.94 -26.43
N VAL A 88 1.95 -10.19 -25.96
CA VAL A 88 1.66 -10.55 -24.58
C VAL A 88 0.54 -11.59 -24.51
N SER A 89 0.60 -12.48 -23.53
CA SER A 89 -0.53 -13.33 -23.14
C SER A 89 -0.83 -13.20 -21.65
N ILE A 90 -2.12 -13.20 -21.28
CA ILE A 90 -2.59 -13.18 -19.90
C ILE A 90 -3.46 -14.42 -19.69
N GLY A 91 -3.11 -15.30 -18.74
CA GLY A 91 -3.82 -16.56 -18.52
C GLY A 91 -3.81 -17.49 -19.75
N GLY A 92 -2.79 -17.38 -20.60
CA GLY A 92 -2.68 -18.13 -21.86
C GLY A 92 -3.46 -17.50 -23.04
N GLU A 93 -4.23 -16.44 -22.83
CA GLU A 93 -4.91 -15.71 -23.89
C GLU A 93 -4.07 -14.55 -24.41
N VAL A 94 -3.95 -14.44 -25.74
CA VAL A 94 -3.16 -13.37 -26.38
C VAL A 94 -3.93 -12.05 -26.27
N VAL A 95 -3.26 -10.99 -25.80
CA VAL A 95 -3.83 -9.63 -25.86
C VAL A 95 -3.48 -9.00 -27.20
N GLU A 96 -4.50 -8.74 -27.99
CA GLU A 96 -4.37 -8.04 -29.26
C GLU A 96 -4.40 -6.53 -29.05
N CYS A 97 -3.41 -5.82 -29.61
CA CYS A 97 -3.35 -4.36 -29.57
C CYS A 97 -3.46 -3.82 -30.99
N SER A 98 -4.67 -3.37 -31.36
CA SER A 98 -4.99 -2.96 -32.74
C SER A 98 -4.21 -1.73 -33.22
N SER A 99 -3.68 -0.92 -32.31
CA SER A 99 -2.82 0.22 -32.64
C SER A 99 -1.38 -0.17 -33.02
N GLY A 100 -0.94 -1.39 -32.67
CA GLY A 100 0.43 -1.87 -32.88
C GLY A 100 1.47 -1.32 -31.89
N ASP A 101 1.04 -0.49 -30.96
CA ASP A 101 1.88 0.15 -29.93
C ASP A 101 1.63 -0.50 -28.56
N LEU A 102 2.22 -1.69 -28.42
CA LEU A 102 2.16 -2.53 -27.23
C LEU A 102 3.40 -2.35 -26.35
N PHE A 103 3.19 -2.07 -25.06
CA PHE A 103 4.25 -1.85 -24.09
C PHE A 103 4.02 -2.67 -22.82
N LYS A 104 5.12 -3.12 -22.19
CA LYS A 104 5.15 -3.58 -20.81
C LYS A 104 5.41 -2.40 -19.89
N ILE A 105 4.55 -2.24 -18.89
CA ILE A 105 4.76 -1.34 -17.75
C ILE A 105 4.67 -2.15 -16.45
N SER A 106 5.24 -1.61 -15.37
CA SER A 106 5.12 -2.21 -14.04
C SER A 106 4.73 -1.14 -13.03
N PHE A 107 3.66 -1.40 -12.29
CA PHE A 107 3.04 -0.46 -11.35
C PHE A 107 2.52 -1.23 -10.14
N GLY A 108 2.85 -0.76 -8.93
CA GLY A 108 2.40 -1.40 -7.68
C GLY A 108 2.83 -2.88 -7.55
N GLY A 109 4.00 -3.24 -8.07
CA GLY A 109 4.49 -4.63 -8.10
C GLY A 109 3.93 -5.49 -9.24
N ALA A 110 2.80 -5.11 -9.83
CA ALA A 110 2.17 -5.82 -10.93
C ALA A 110 2.70 -5.37 -12.30
N SER A 111 2.66 -6.28 -13.28
CA SER A 111 2.99 -5.98 -14.68
C SER A 111 1.72 -5.82 -15.51
N PHE A 112 1.69 -4.81 -16.36
CA PHE A 112 0.56 -4.54 -17.25
C PHE A 112 1.02 -4.48 -18.70
N ALA A 113 0.13 -4.90 -19.59
CA ALA A 113 0.25 -4.71 -21.02
C ALA A 113 -0.46 -3.43 -21.42
N LEU A 114 0.27 -2.36 -21.70
CA LEU A 114 -0.31 -1.10 -22.15
C LEU A 114 -0.47 -1.12 -23.68
N CYS A 115 -1.71 -1.02 -24.13
CA CYS A 115 -2.08 -0.79 -25.52
C CYS A 115 -2.55 0.66 -25.70
N ALA A 116 -1.74 1.48 -26.37
CA ALA A 116 -2.06 2.89 -26.58
C ALA A 116 -2.91 3.08 -27.84
N SER A 117 -4.03 3.80 -27.76
CA SER A 117 -4.95 4.05 -28.87
C SER A 117 -4.91 5.49 -29.40
N GLY A 118 -3.83 6.23 -29.11
CA GLY A 118 -3.70 7.63 -29.53
C GLY A 118 -4.69 8.53 -28.78
N ASN A 119 -5.52 9.29 -29.51
CA ASN A 119 -6.44 10.27 -28.92
C ASN A 119 -7.63 9.64 -28.19
N ASP A 120 -7.89 8.35 -28.40
CA ASP A 120 -8.99 7.62 -27.75
C ASP A 120 -8.59 7.10 -26.36
N GLY A 121 -7.34 7.34 -25.93
CA GLY A 121 -6.84 6.87 -24.64
C GLY A 121 -5.98 5.61 -24.74
N PHE A 122 -5.95 4.82 -23.67
CA PHE A 122 -5.22 3.55 -23.64
C PHE A 122 -5.83 2.56 -22.66
N THR A 123 -5.61 1.28 -22.93
CA THR A 123 -6.03 0.18 -22.07
C THR A 123 -4.78 -0.53 -21.56
N ALA A 124 -4.74 -0.85 -20.28
CA ALA A 124 -3.66 -1.55 -19.62
C ALA A 124 -4.19 -2.75 -18.82
N PRO A 125 -4.44 -3.90 -19.47
CA PRO A 125 -4.80 -5.14 -18.79
C PRO A 125 -3.60 -5.77 -18.05
N SER A 126 -3.88 -6.38 -16.91
CA SER A 126 -3.03 -7.36 -16.22
C SER A 126 -3.84 -8.59 -15.82
N SER A 127 -3.22 -9.50 -15.08
CA SER A 127 -3.91 -10.63 -14.45
C SER A 127 -4.94 -10.19 -13.40
N ASP A 128 -4.72 -9.04 -12.73
CA ASP A 128 -5.41 -8.70 -11.48
C ASP A 128 -6.42 -7.57 -11.63
N MET A 129 -6.22 -6.69 -12.62
CA MET A 129 -7.14 -5.61 -12.96
C MET A 129 -6.93 -5.14 -14.40
N ILE A 130 -7.93 -4.44 -14.92
CA ILE A 130 -7.84 -3.75 -16.21
C ILE A 130 -7.95 -2.26 -15.90
N ILE A 131 -7.03 -1.48 -16.47
CA ILE A 131 -7.08 -0.02 -16.40
C ILE A 131 -7.46 0.48 -17.79
N ASP A 132 -8.62 1.12 -17.89
CA ASP A 132 -9.06 1.81 -19.09
C ASP A 132 -8.97 3.31 -18.87
N VAL A 133 -8.24 3.99 -19.75
CA VAL A 133 -8.04 5.44 -19.72
C VAL A 133 -8.70 6.05 -20.92
N GLU A 134 -9.63 6.97 -20.68
CA GLU A 134 -10.28 7.80 -21.68
C GLU A 134 -9.84 9.26 -21.49
N TYR A 135 -9.52 9.94 -22.59
CA TYR A 135 -9.23 11.38 -22.53
C TYR A 135 -10.52 12.19 -22.70
N LEU A 136 -10.78 13.08 -21.73
CA LEU A 136 -11.96 13.94 -21.75
C LEU A 136 -11.68 15.25 -22.50
N ASP A 137 -12.60 15.64 -23.38
CA ASP A 137 -12.52 16.89 -24.15
C ASP A 137 -12.54 18.16 -23.27
N ILE A 138 -13.20 18.09 -22.11
CA ILE A 138 -13.42 19.23 -21.22
C ILE A 138 -12.47 19.11 -20.01
N PRO A 139 -11.56 20.07 -19.81
CA PRO A 139 -10.66 20.06 -18.66
C PRO A 139 -11.46 20.16 -17.36
N MET A 140 -11.28 19.18 -16.48
CA MET A 140 -11.91 19.23 -15.15
C MET A 140 -11.20 20.23 -14.23
N GLY A 141 -12.01 20.92 -13.42
CA GLY A 141 -11.51 21.79 -12.36
C GLY A 141 -11.39 21.01 -11.06
N VAL A 142 -10.18 20.59 -10.69
CA VAL A 142 -9.89 20.06 -9.36
C VAL A 142 -9.50 21.22 -8.46
N LYS A 143 -10.19 21.38 -7.33
CA LYS A 143 -9.92 22.45 -6.36
C LYS A 143 -9.75 21.85 -4.98
N ALA A 144 -8.80 22.39 -4.22
CA ALA A 144 -8.63 22.06 -2.81
C ALA A 144 -9.91 22.41 -2.03
N PRO A 145 -10.46 21.48 -1.23
CA PRO A 145 -11.58 21.75 -0.35
C PRO A 145 -11.15 22.61 0.85
N ALA A 146 -12.12 23.30 1.48
CA ALA A 146 -11.89 23.97 2.76
C ALA A 146 -11.78 22.94 3.89
N LEU A 147 -10.75 23.06 4.74
CA LEU A 147 -10.51 22.13 5.83
C LEU A 147 -11.47 22.36 7.00
N SER A 148 -11.93 21.27 7.63
CA SER A 148 -12.86 21.34 8.76
C SER A 148 -12.23 21.94 10.02
N ASP A 149 -10.92 21.83 10.18
CA ASP A 149 -10.14 22.44 11.27
C ASP A 149 -9.83 23.93 11.02
N LYS A 150 -10.27 24.49 9.88
CA LYS A 150 -10.02 25.86 9.42
C LYS A 150 -8.55 26.18 9.15
N SER A 151 -7.70 25.16 9.04
CA SER A 151 -6.35 25.31 8.52
C SER A 151 -6.38 25.82 7.08
N ALA A 152 -5.34 26.53 6.66
CA ALA A 152 -5.31 27.19 5.35
C ALA A 152 -5.26 26.18 4.18
N SER A 153 -4.46 25.12 4.33
CA SER A 153 -4.30 24.06 3.32
C SER A 153 -3.59 22.85 3.92
N CYS A 154 -3.67 21.69 3.24
CA CYS A 154 -2.83 20.56 3.57
C CYS A 154 -1.38 20.79 3.10
N SER A 155 -0.42 20.12 3.75
CA SER A 155 0.95 20.05 3.26
C SER A 155 1.03 19.27 1.95
N THR A 156 1.95 19.66 1.08
CA THR A 156 2.26 18.91 -0.14
C THR A 156 2.91 17.58 0.21
N VAL A 157 2.33 16.50 -0.28
CA VAL A 157 2.82 15.12 -0.15
C VAL A 157 3.35 14.58 -1.48
N GLU A 158 2.92 15.16 -2.60
CA GLU A 158 3.37 14.84 -3.96
C GLU A 158 4.17 15.97 -4.59
N THR A 159 5.11 15.60 -5.47
CA THR A 159 5.91 16.57 -6.23
C THR A 159 5.94 16.22 -7.72
N ALA A 160 6.17 17.22 -8.56
CA ALA A 160 6.17 17.01 -10.01
C ALA A 160 7.29 16.03 -10.43
N THR A 161 6.90 14.99 -11.16
CA THR A 161 7.79 13.92 -11.63
C THR A 161 8.29 14.23 -13.04
N SER A 162 9.58 14.05 -13.28
CA SER A 162 10.15 14.18 -14.63
C SER A 162 9.59 13.10 -15.55
N VAL A 163 9.19 13.47 -16.76
CA VAL A 163 8.61 12.55 -17.76
C VAL A 163 9.41 12.53 -19.05
N THR A 164 9.45 11.37 -19.69
CA THR A 164 9.95 11.23 -21.07
C THR A 164 8.92 11.77 -22.06
N PRO A 165 9.32 12.17 -23.29
CA PRO A 165 8.37 12.60 -24.31
C PRO A 165 7.31 11.55 -24.65
N ALA A 166 7.68 10.26 -24.64
CA ALA A 166 6.75 9.17 -24.88
C ALA A 166 5.77 8.97 -23.72
N ALA A 167 6.23 9.12 -22.47
CA ALA A 167 5.33 9.12 -21.32
C ALA A 167 4.39 10.32 -21.39
N LEU A 168 4.89 11.54 -21.62
CA LEU A 168 4.08 12.75 -21.74
C LEU A 168 2.96 12.59 -22.78
N ALA A 169 3.28 12.07 -23.97
CA ALA A 169 2.30 11.83 -25.02
C ALA A 169 1.14 10.92 -24.56
N ARG A 170 1.44 9.86 -23.79
CA ARG A 170 0.42 8.98 -23.19
C ARG A 170 -0.34 9.63 -22.03
N LEU A 171 0.12 10.76 -21.50
CA LEU A 171 -0.59 11.47 -20.42
C LEU A 171 -1.49 12.57 -20.94
N THR A 172 -1.13 13.15 -22.08
CA THR A 172 -1.85 14.27 -22.70
C THR A 172 -2.71 13.83 -23.88
N GLY A 173 -2.56 12.60 -24.35
CA GLY A 173 -3.20 12.12 -25.58
C GLY A 173 -2.56 12.64 -26.86
N ASP A 174 -1.33 13.17 -26.78
CA ASP A 174 -0.57 13.56 -27.96
C ASP A 174 -0.04 12.32 -28.71
N THR A 175 0.31 12.51 -29.99
CA THR A 175 0.92 11.45 -30.79
C THR A 175 2.24 10.96 -30.18
N ILE A 176 2.36 9.66 -29.93
CA ILE A 176 3.59 9.05 -29.41
C ILE A 176 4.73 9.27 -30.42
N PRO A 177 5.83 9.93 -30.03
CA PRO A 177 6.94 10.16 -30.95
C PRO A 177 7.54 8.84 -31.44
N ALA A 178 7.76 8.72 -32.75
CA ALA A 178 8.47 7.59 -33.32
C ALA A 178 9.89 7.52 -32.73
N SER A 179 10.22 6.41 -32.04
CA SER A 179 11.55 6.22 -31.48
C SER A 179 12.59 6.11 -32.59
N THR A 180 13.62 6.98 -32.55
CA THR A 180 14.79 6.93 -33.45
C THR A 180 15.91 6.03 -32.91
N SER A 181 15.69 5.37 -31.76
CA SER A 181 16.66 4.47 -31.15
C SER A 181 16.82 3.21 -31.99
N ARG A 182 18.08 2.86 -32.33
CA ARG A 182 18.40 1.56 -32.93
C ARG A 182 17.91 0.46 -31.98
N ASN A 183 16.97 -0.36 -32.47
CA ASN A 183 16.45 -1.53 -31.76
C ASN A 183 17.60 -2.37 -31.20
N LEU A 184 17.85 -2.29 -29.89
CA LEU A 184 18.60 -3.33 -29.17
C LEU A 184 17.68 -4.54 -28.98
N LYS A 185 18.30 -5.73 -28.87
CA LYS A 185 17.72 -7.09 -28.81
C LYS A 185 16.18 -7.17 -28.86
N THR A 186 15.66 -7.95 -29.80
CA THR A 186 14.24 -8.33 -29.91
C THR A 186 13.62 -8.49 -28.53
N ALA A 187 12.71 -7.58 -28.18
CA ALA A 187 11.98 -7.66 -26.93
C ALA A 187 11.25 -9.02 -26.88
N GLU A 188 11.30 -9.69 -25.73
CA GLU A 188 10.74 -11.02 -25.58
C GLU A 188 9.22 -10.96 -25.36
N HIS A 189 8.54 -12.06 -25.68
CA HIS A 189 7.12 -12.23 -25.38
C HIS A 189 6.87 -12.10 -23.87
N MET A 190 5.85 -11.35 -23.49
CA MET A 190 5.44 -11.23 -22.10
C MET A 190 4.33 -12.24 -21.80
N ALA A 191 4.58 -13.19 -20.92
CA ALA A 191 3.54 -14.09 -20.40
C ALA A 191 3.19 -13.69 -18.96
N LEU A 192 1.92 -13.39 -18.73
CA LEU A 192 1.33 -13.27 -17.40
C LEU A 192 0.45 -14.48 -17.14
N GLU A 193 0.63 -15.12 -15.99
CA GLU A 193 -0.26 -16.18 -15.53
C GLU A 193 -1.61 -15.60 -15.10
N SER A 194 -2.68 -16.40 -15.13
CA SER A 194 -3.98 -15.98 -14.60
C SER A 194 -3.91 -15.75 -13.09
N SER A 195 -4.67 -14.78 -12.58
CA SER A 195 -4.78 -14.43 -11.16
C SER A 195 -5.54 -15.46 -10.31
N THR A 196 -5.78 -16.66 -10.83
CA THR A 196 -6.30 -17.78 -10.05
C THR A 196 -5.20 -18.23 -9.09
N CYS A 197 -5.16 -17.59 -7.92
CA CYS A 197 -4.28 -17.97 -6.84
C CYS A 197 -4.66 -19.38 -6.38
N GLU A 198 -3.94 -20.40 -6.86
CA GLU A 198 -4.05 -21.76 -6.36
C GLU A 198 -2.92 -22.01 -5.36
N CYS A 199 -3.26 -22.61 -4.22
CA CYS A 199 -2.21 -22.98 -3.29
C CYS A 199 -1.32 -24.06 -3.90
N LYS A 200 -0.04 -23.77 -4.01
CA LYS A 200 0.97 -24.73 -4.52
C LYS A 200 1.49 -25.68 -3.44
N SER A 201 0.99 -25.54 -2.21
CA SER A 201 1.33 -26.39 -1.06
C SER A 201 0.05 -26.94 -0.42
N THR A 202 0.20 -27.78 0.61
CA THR A 202 -0.94 -28.18 1.44
C THR A 202 -1.45 -26.95 2.20
N PRO A 203 -2.75 -26.57 2.07
CA PRO A 203 -3.32 -25.48 2.84
C PRO A 203 -3.19 -25.74 4.35
N ARG A 204 -2.89 -24.67 5.09
CA ARG A 204 -2.57 -24.70 6.52
C ARG A 204 -3.38 -23.66 7.29
N PRO A 205 -3.64 -23.84 8.59
CA PRO A 205 -4.18 -22.79 9.42
C PRO A 205 -3.31 -21.52 9.36
N CYS A 206 -3.94 -20.37 9.15
CA CYS A 206 -3.28 -19.08 9.05
C CYS A 206 -3.70 -18.16 10.20
N ILE A 207 -2.72 -17.51 10.80
CA ILE A 207 -2.91 -16.50 11.83
C ILE A 207 -2.31 -15.17 11.42
N PHE A 208 -3.10 -14.11 11.53
CA PHE A 208 -2.74 -12.75 11.17
C PHE A 208 -2.57 -11.91 12.42
N PHE A 209 -1.40 -11.28 12.55
CA PHE A 209 -1.10 -10.31 13.60
C PHE A 209 -1.08 -8.91 13.02
N HIS A 210 -1.87 -8.02 13.63
CA HIS A 210 -1.83 -6.62 13.29
C HIS A 210 -0.53 -5.95 13.71
N GLY A 211 -0.21 -4.86 13.01
CA GLY A 211 0.92 -4.01 13.36
C GLY A 211 0.61 -3.08 14.54
N ILE A 212 1.10 -1.85 14.42
CA ILE A 212 1.00 -0.86 15.50
C ILE A 212 -0.41 -0.31 15.71
N ALA A 213 -0.64 0.05 16.97
CA ALA A 213 -1.67 0.95 17.42
C ALA A 213 -3.08 0.35 17.51
N ASN A 214 -3.15 -0.89 17.98
CA ASN A 214 -4.38 -1.49 18.44
C ASN A 214 -4.44 -1.42 19.98
N SER A 215 -5.42 -0.69 20.52
CA SER A 215 -5.73 -0.68 21.97
C SER A 215 -6.78 -1.72 22.36
N GLU A 216 -7.49 -2.28 21.39
CA GLU A 216 -8.57 -3.23 21.63
C GLU A 216 -8.05 -4.67 21.61
N GLU A 217 -7.80 -5.23 22.79
CA GLU A 217 -7.41 -6.63 22.93
C GLU A 217 -8.62 -7.56 23.01
N LYS A 218 -8.52 -8.73 22.39
CA LYS A 218 -9.47 -9.85 22.57
C LYS A 218 -8.71 -11.06 23.08
N GLN A 219 -9.32 -11.77 24.02
CA GLN A 219 -8.70 -12.97 24.61
C GLN A 219 -8.63 -14.13 23.61
N GLU A 220 -9.63 -14.24 22.74
CA GLU A 220 -9.73 -15.30 21.73
C GLU A 220 -9.32 -14.80 20.35
N LEU A 221 -8.95 -15.74 19.48
CA LEU A 221 -8.71 -15.47 18.06
C LEU A 221 -10.00 -15.10 17.35
N GLN A 222 -9.93 -14.05 16.53
CA GLN A 222 -11.09 -13.49 15.84
C GLN A 222 -11.19 -14.00 14.40
N ASP A 223 -12.41 -14.10 13.88
CA ASP A 223 -12.65 -14.38 12.45
C ASP A 223 -12.56 -13.13 11.57
N LYS A 224 -12.49 -11.95 12.20
CA LYS A 224 -12.42 -10.66 11.50
C LYS A 224 -11.19 -9.86 11.93
N PRO A 225 -10.57 -9.12 10.99
CA PRO A 225 -9.46 -8.24 11.31
C PRO A 225 -9.91 -7.09 12.20
N CYS A 226 -8.97 -6.50 12.94
CA CYS A 226 -9.18 -5.18 13.53
C CYS A 226 -9.24 -4.12 12.40
N ALA A 227 -9.91 -2.99 12.66
CA ALA A 227 -10.26 -2.00 11.63
C ALA A 227 -9.08 -1.52 10.76
N ARG A 228 -7.85 -1.53 11.28
CA ARG A 228 -6.66 -1.03 10.59
C ARG A 228 -5.97 -2.07 9.69
N MET A 229 -6.18 -3.37 9.90
CA MET A 229 -5.51 -4.43 9.15
C MET A 229 -6.16 -4.71 7.79
N GLY A 230 -7.47 -4.46 7.66
CA GLY A 230 -8.23 -4.86 6.48
C GLY A 230 -8.44 -6.39 6.41
N SER A 231 -9.39 -6.83 5.59
CA SER A 231 -9.70 -8.26 5.41
C SER A 231 -8.98 -8.82 4.20
N ILE A 232 -8.45 -10.05 4.32
CA ILE A 232 -7.82 -10.75 3.19
C ILE A 232 -8.84 -11.47 2.31
N GLY A 233 -10.08 -11.67 2.81
CA GLY A 233 -11.15 -12.37 2.09
C GLY A 233 -10.72 -13.73 1.57
N ASP A 234 -11.08 -14.05 0.32
CA ASP A 234 -10.77 -15.32 -0.34
C ASP A 234 -9.38 -15.33 -1.03
N HIS A 235 -8.54 -14.32 -0.79
CA HIS A 235 -7.24 -14.15 -1.48
C HIS A 235 -6.09 -14.88 -0.78
N ALA A 236 -6.38 -15.78 0.17
CA ALA A 236 -5.40 -16.58 0.89
C ALA A 236 -5.63 -18.09 0.62
N PRO A 237 -5.39 -18.56 -0.62
CA PRO A 237 -5.75 -19.94 -1.01
C PRO A 237 -4.96 -21.01 -0.26
N CYS A 238 -3.80 -20.66 0.31
CA CYS A 238 -3.01 -21.54 1.17
C CYS A 238 -3.47 -21.57 2.62
N CYS A 239 -4.50 -20.82 2.97
CA CYS A 239 -5.08 -20.84 4.29
C CYS A 239 -6.28 -21.78 4.33
N SER A 240 -6.18 -22.88 5.08
CA SER A 240 -7.35 -23.74 5.35
C SER A 240 -8.34 -23.06 6.30
N THR A 241 -7.80 -22.23 7.20
CA THR A 241 -8.54 -21.42 8.17
C THR A 241 -7.82 -20.10 8.33
N VAL A 242 -8.56 -18.99 8.48
CA VAL A 242 -7.98 -17.67 8.75
C VAL A 242 -8.45 -17.18 10.11
N LYS A 243 -7.49 -16.78 10.96
CA LYS A 243 -7.74 -16.18 12.27
C LYS A 243 -6.92 -14.91 12.46
N TYR A 244 -7.44 -13.99 13.26
CA TYR A 244 -6.82 -12.71 13.56
C TYR A 244 -6.56 -12.60 15.07
N ALA A 245 -5.32 -12.30 15.44
CA ALA A 245 -4.94 -12.01 16.82
C ALA A 245 -5.06 -10.52 17.10
N TRP A 246 -5.95 -10.17 18.03
CA TRP A 246 -6.15 -8.80 18.49
C TRP A 246 -5.39 -8.61 19.80
N VAL A 247 -4.17 -8.09 19.72
CA VAL A 247 -3.27 -7.87 20.85
C VAL A 247 -3.12 -6.38 21.12
N ASN A 248 -2.94 -6.00 22.39
CA ASN A 248 -2.72 -4.57 22.70
C ASN A 248 -1.29 -4.15 22.31
N THR A 249 -1.13 -3.60 21.11
CA THR A 249 0.13 -3.03 20.58
C THR A 249 0.22 -1.51 20.77
N MET A 250 -0.75 -0.90 21.44
CA MET A 250 -0.69 0.49 21.87
C MET A 250 0.12 0.65 23.17
N ASP A 251 -0.14 -0.20 24.15
CA ASP A 251 0.46 -0.07 25.49
C ASP A 251 1.72 -0.95 25.65
N TYR A 252 1.77 -2.07 24.92
CA TYR A 252 2.87 -3.03 25.01
C TYR A 252 3.73 -2.99 23.75
N SER A 253 5.06 -2.92 23.95
CA SER A 253 6.05 -3.07 22.88
C SER A 253 6.17 -4.52 22.44
N TRP A 254 6.66 -4.76 21.23
CA TRP A 254 6.93 -6.12 20.76
C TRP A 254 8.01 -6.86 21.58
N THR A 255 8.87 -6.11 22.28
CA THR A 255 9.86 -6.63 23.23
C THR A 255 9.28 -7.00 24.60
N ASN A 256 7.97 -6.80 24.81
CA ASN A 256 7.33 -7.10 26.08
C ASN A 256 7.05 -8.60 26.22
N ASP A 257 7.54 -9.23 27.28
CA ASP A 257 7.38 -10.67 27.51
C ASP A 257 5.91 -11.12 27.46
N THR A 258 4.98 -10.34 28.02
CA THR A 258 3.55 -10.68 28.01
C THR A 258 2.96 -10.70 26.60
N ILE A 259 3.35 -9.78 25.71
CA ILE A 259 2.85 -9.80 24.33
C ILE A 259 3.52 -10.91 23.52
N GLN A 260 4.79 -11.22 23.82
CA GLN A 260 5.52 -12.34 23.19
C GLN A 260 4.91 -13.69 23.58
N GLU A 261 4.58 -13.89 24.85
CA GLU A 261 3.88 -15.08 25.35
C GLU A 261 2.50 -15.23 24.69
N LYS A 262 1.75 -14.14 24.55
CA LYS A 262 0.47 -14.14 23.82
C LYS A 262 0.64 -14.51 22.36
N PHE A 263 1.65 -13.94 21.69
CA PHE A 263 1.96 -14.29 20.31
C PHE A 263 2.25 -15.79 20.18
N CYS A 264 3.18 -16.32 21.00
CA CYS A 264 3.54 -17.73 20.99
C CYS A 264 2.34 -18.65 21.28
N SER A 265 1.56 -18.35 22.32
CA SER A 265 0.39 -19.16 22.68
C SER A 265 -0.68 -19.18 21.58
N TYR A 266 -0.95 -18.04 20.93
CA TYR A 266 -1.87 -18.00 19.81
C TYR A 266 -1.39 -18.80 18.62
N VAL A 267 -0.11 -18.68 18.25
CA VAL A 267 0.43 -19.45 17.13
C VAL A 267 0.40 -20.94 17.43
N LEU A 268 0.83 -21.37 18.61
CA LEU A 268 0.78 -22.79 19.03
C LEU A 268 -0.64 -23.34 19.06
N SER A 269 -1.65 -22.49 19.25
CA SER A 269 -3.06 -22.89 19.25
C SER A 269 -3.66 -23.10 17.85
N MET A 270 -2.96 -22.71 16.79
CA MET A 270 -3.50 -22.74 15.42
C MET A 270 -3.53 -24.14 14.80
N SER A 271 -2.62 -25.02 15.21
CA SER A 271 -2.51 -26.37 14.68
C SER A 271 -2.40 -27.39 15.81
N ASP A 272 -3.17 -28.46 15.71
CA ASP A 272 -3.10 -29.61 16.63
C ASP A 272 -1.77 -30.37 16.52
N THR A 273 -0.98 -30.13 15.45
CA THR A 273 0.37 -30.69 15.28
C THR A 273 1.45 -29.87 15.98
N SER A 274 1.14 -28.66 16.45
CA SER A 274 2.06 -27.87 17.27
C SER A 274 2.23 -28.49 18.66
N ASP A 275 3.43 -28.35 19.22
CA ASP A 275 3.81 -28.88 20.52
C ASP A 275 4.07 -27.74 21.52
N GLN A 276 3.22 -27.66 22.55
CA GLN A 276 3.31 -26.65 23.58
C GLN A 276 4.50 -26.86 24.54
N ASP A 277 4.87 -28.11 24.80
CA ASP A 277 5.94 -28.46 25.75
C ASP A 277 7.31 -28.15 25.15
N SER A 278 7.50 -28.43 23.86
CA SER A 278 8.74 -28.10 23.15
C SER A 278 8.71 -26.72 22.49
N THR A 279 7.59 -25.99 22.56
CA THR A 279 7.36 -24.70 21.88
C THR A 279 7.55 -24.76 20.36
N THR A 280 7.29 -25.92 19.78
CA THR A 280 7.44 -26.16 18.34
C THR A 280 6.15 -25.83 17.62
N ILE A 281 6.22 -24.88 16.70
CA ILE A 281 5.10 -24.50 15.82
C ILE A 281 5.14 -25.40 14.59
N ASP A 282 4.04 -26.08 14.32
CA ASP A 282 3.89 -26.95 13.15
C ASP A 282 2.61 -26.62 12.36
N ASP A 283 2.64 -26.92 11.06
CA ASP A 283 1.55 -26.73 10.08
C ASP A 283 0.83 -25.37 10.15
N THR A 284 1.50 -24.29 10.57
CA THR A 284 0.87 -22.98 10.73
C THR A 284 1.55 -21.93 9.85
N ILE A 285 0.76 -21.15 9.12
CA ILE A 285 1.23 -19.96 8.40
C ILE A 285 1.03 -18.74 9.30
N ILE A 286 2.11 -18.06 9.62
CA ILE A 286 2.09 -16.86 10.46
C ILE A 286 2.27 -15.65 9.57
N VAL A 287 1.29 -14.77 9.55
CA VAL A 287 1.34 -13.52 8.81
C VAL A 287 1.41 -12.37 9.81
N THR A 288 2.41 -11.51 9.65
CA THR A 288 2.59 -10.35 10.51
C THR A 288 2.64 -9.08 9.67
N HIS A 289 1.91 -8.05 10.08
CA HIS A 289 2.06 -6.71 9.54
C HIS A 289 3.06 -5.92 10.39
N PRO A 290 3.95 -5.13 9.77
CA PRO A 290 4.99 -4.41 10.46
C PRO A 290 4.39 -3.52 11.54
N MET A 291 5.06 -3.52 12.69
CA MET A 291 4.78 -2.58 13.76
C MET A 291 5.41 -1.20 13.49
N GLY A 292 6.02 -0.99 12.32
CA GLY A 292 6.62 0.28 11.89
C GLY A 292 8.00 0.49 12.51
N SER A 293 8.86 1.29 11.87
CA SER A 293 10.22 1.56 12.36
C SER A 293 10.74 2.93 11.93
N MET A 294 10.61 3.30 10.66
CA MET A 294 11.04 4.63 10.19
C MET A 294 10.23 5.79 10.78
N THR A 295 8.93 5.58 11.03
CA THR A 295 8.08 6.58 11.69
C THR A 295 8.46 6.76 13.17
N ALA A 296 9.05 5.75 13.80
CA ALA A 296 9.41 5.79 15.20
C ALA A 296 10.65 6.64 15.45
N ASP A 297 11.64 6.59 14.56
CA ASP A 297 12.81 7.47 14.65
C ASP A 297 12.42 8.93 14.45
N TYR A 298 11.64 9.22 13.40
CA TYR A 298 11.12 10.57 13.16
C TYR A 298 10.26 11.10 14.32
N ALA A 299 9.37 10.27 14.87
CA ALA A 299 8.53 10.67 15.99
C ALA A 299 9.34 10.90 17.29
N GLN A 300 10.44 10.17 17.47
CA GLN A 300 11.36 10.40 18.58
C GLN A 300 12.20 11.67 18.36
N ASP A 301 12.68 11.93 17.13
CA ASP A 301 13.35 13.20 16.80
C ASP A 301 12.43 14.40 17.11
N VAL A 302 11.13 14.30 16.79
CA VAL A 302 10.13 15.32 17.11
C VAL A 302 9.98 15.48 18.63
N CYS A 303 9.73 14.40 19.38
CA CYS A 303 9.54 14.51 20.84
C CYS A 303 10.82 14.89 21.60
N ASN A 304 12.01 14.64 21.02
CA ASN A 304 13.30 15.06 21.56
C ASN A 304 13.72 16.46 21.10
N SER A 305 12.80 17.22 20.47
CA SER A 305 13.01 18.60 19.99
C SER A 305 14.10 18.76 18.93
N GLU A 306 14.47 17.69 18.24
CA GLU A 306 15.49 17.71 17.21
C GLU A 306 14.96 18.14 15.83
N VAL A 307 13.64 18.06 15.61
CA VAL A 307 12.93 18.57 14.42
C VAL A 307 12.25 19.92 14.68
N GLY A 308 12.69 20.64 15.74
CA GLY A 308 12.22 21.97 16.10
C GLY A 308 11.38 22.00 17.40
N VAL A 309 11.74 22.91 18.30
CA VAL A 309 11.21 23.01 19.68
C VAL A 309 9.68 23.22 19.73
N VAL A 310 9.14 24.03 18.80
CA VAL A 310 7.70 24.35 18.75
C VAL A 310 6.85 23.12 18.44
N LEU A 311 7.35 22.18 17.65
CA LEU A 311 6.60 20.97 17.27
C LEU A 311 6.51 19.97 18.44
N ALA A 312 7.59 19.84 19.22
CA ALA A 312 7.61 19.02 20.44
C ALA A 312 6.61 19.55 21.49
N ASP A 313 6.58 20.87 21.69
CA ASP A 313 5.66 21.51 22.64
C ASP A 313 4.19 21.31 22.24
N VAL A 314 3.86 21.49 20.96
CA VAL A 314 2.51 21.23 20.43
C VAL A 314 2.11 19.76 20.63
N MET A 315 3.02 18.83 20.35
CA MET A 315 2.78 17.40 20.55
C MET A 315 2.68 17.01 22.03
N GLY A 316 3.38 17.72 22.92
CA GLY A 316 3.25 17.59 24.36
C GLY A 316 1.88 18.03 24.88
N VAL A 317 1.33 19.13 24.36
CA VAL A 317 0.00 19.65 24.75
C VAL A 317 -1.12 18.66 24.43
N ILE A 318 -1.01 17.92 23.32
CA ILE A 318 -2.00 16.90 22.92
C ILE A 318 -1.66 15.49 23.43
N GLY A 319 -0.67 15.35 24.33
CA GLY A 319 -0.31 14.08 24.97
C GLY A 319 0.35 13.05 24.04
N GLN A 320 0.88 13.47 22.89
CA GLN A 320 1.62 12.59 21.97
C GLN A 320 3.13 12.54 22.29
N CYS A 321 3.63 13.51 23.06
CA CYS A 321 4.98 13.51 23.62
C CYS A 321 4.94 13.52 25.17
N PRO A 322 5.82 12.76 25.84
CA PRO A 322 6.84 11.88 25.28
C PRO A 322 6.22 10.68 24.56
N LEU A 323 6.92 10.16 23.54
CA LEU A 323 6.44 9.05 22.76
C LEU A 323 6.21 7.82 23.66
N VAL A 324 5.06 7.16 23.53
CA VAL A 324 4.75 5.95 24.30
C VAL A 324 5.74 4.81 24.01
N ARG A 325 6.01 3.96 25.00
CA ARG A 325 7.06 2.92 24.92
C ARG A 325 6.90 1.97 23.74
N SER A 326 5.67 1.59 23.40
CA SER A 326 5.38 0.76 22.23
C SER A 326 5.97 1.38 20.96
N ARG A 327 5.75 2.68 20.75
CA ARG A 327 6.29 3.44 19.61
C ARG A 327 7.80 3.64 19.66
N GLN A 328 8.39 3.78 20.85
CA GLN A 328 9.84 3.88 21.01
C GLN A 328 10.55 2.56 20.66
N SER A 329 9.92 1.41 20.91
CA SER A 329 10.52 0.08 20.68
C SER A 329 10.64 -0.31 19.20
N LEU A 330 10.07 0.49 18.31
CA LEU A 330 9.95 0.22 16.88
C LEU A 330 11.21 0.54 16.07
N VAL A 331 12.16 1.21 16.69
CA VAL A 331 13.45 1.58 16.09
C VAL A 331 14.16 0.33 15.56
N TYR A 332 14.77 0.42 14.37
CA TYR A 332 15.50 -0.69 13.77
C TYR A 332 16.82 -0.97 14.50
N GLU A 333 17.35 -2.18 14.34
CA GLU A 333 18.68 -2.52 14.83
C GLU A 333 19.72 -1.55 14.28
N GLY A 334 20.51 -0.93 15.17
CA GLY A 334 21.60 -0.02 14.80
C GLY A 334 21.18 1.43 14.52
N GLU A 335 19.89 1.75 14.57
CA GLU A 335 19.39 3.12 14.40
C GLU A 335 19.64 4.00 15.62
N LYS A 336 19.50 5.32 15.45
CA LYS A 336 19.86 6.36 16.42
C LYS A 336 19.29 6.13 17.82
N TYR A 337 18.03 5.71 17.92
CA TYR A 337 17.34 5.49 19.20
C TYR A 337 17.37 4.03 19.67
N ALA A 338 18.11 3.16 18.97
CA ALA A 338 18.19 1.75 19.32
C ALA A 338 19.07 1.56 20.57
N SER A 339 18.45 1.17 21.68
CA SER A 339 19.20 0.81 22.89
C SER A 339 20.05 -0.44 22.68
N SER A 340 21.10 -0.61 23.49
CA SER A 340 21.92 -1.83 23.48
C SER A 340 21.09 -3.09 23.76
N ALA A 341 20.08 -2.99 24.63
CA ALA A 341 19.14 -4.07 24.92
C ALA A 341 18.25 -4.39 23.70
N LEU A 342 17.76 -3.38 22.99
CA LEU A 342 16.96 -3.57 21.76
C LEU A 342 17.79 -4.24 20.65
N ASN A 343 19.03 -3.79 20.46
CA ASN A 343 19.95 -4.40 19.50
C ASN A 343 20.28 -5.86 19.87
N ALA A 344 20.44 -6.16 21.16
CA ALA A 344 20.63 -7.54 21.62
C ALA A 344 19.38 -8.40 21.37
N ALA A 345 18.18 -7.86 21.58
CA ALA A 345 16.92 -8.54 21.28
C ALA A 345 16.77 -8.83 19.78
N TYR A 346 17.11 -7.88 18.90
CA TYR A 346 17.14 -8.12 17.44
C TYR A 346 18.05 -9.28 17.07
N LYS A 347 19.28 -9.32 17.60
CA LYS A 347 20.22 -10.42 17.32
C LYS A 347 19.71 -11.76 17.81
N SER A 348 19.20 -11.82 19.04
CA SER A 348 18.64 -13.04 19.62
C SER A 348 17.45 -13.58 18.79
N ILE A 349 16.57 -12.69 18.33
CA ILE A 349 15.45 -13.08 17.48
C ILE A 349 15.91 -13.51 16.09
N GLN A 350 16.87 -12.83 15.48
CA GLN A 350 17.43 -13.25 14.19
C GLN A 350 18.09 -14.64 14.28
N GLU A 351 18.76 -14.96 15.38
CA GLU A 351 19.33 -16.29 15.63
C GLU A 351 18.24 -17.35 15.80
N ALA A 352 17.25 -17.09 16.66
CA ALA A 352 16.11 -17.98 16.86
C ALA A 352 15.33 -18.20 15.55
N TYR A 353 15.14 -17.14 14.77
CA TYR A 353 14.48 -17.18 13.46
C TYR A 353 15.23 -18.07 12.48
N ARG A 354 16.56 -17.87 12.32
CA ARG A 354 17.40 -18.67 11.41
C ARG A 354 17.45 -20.15 11.81
N GLY A 355 17.33 -20.44 13.11
CA GLY A 355 17.38 -21.82 13.62
C GLY A 355 16.04 -22.56 13.56
N ASN A 356 14.92 -21.86 13.71
CA ASN A 356 13.62 -22.49 13.97
C ASN A 356 12.55 -22.21 12.92
N VAL A 357 12.79 -21.29 11.97
CA VAL A 357 11.76 -20.90 11.01
C VAL A 357 12.13 -21.34 9.60
N THR A 358 11.31 -22.21 9.03
CA THR A 358 11.53 -22.82 7.71
C THR A 358 10.90 -22.03 6.55
N ALA A 359 9.92 -21.18 6.84
CA ALA A 359 9.33 -20.22 5.90
C ALA A 359 8.64 -19.08 6.65
N VAL A 360 8.75 -17.84 6.16
CA VAL A 360 8.02 -16.66 6.65
C VAL A 360 7.64 -15.77 5.49
N MET A 361 6.47 -15.15 5.60
CA MET A 361 6.04 -14.07 4.75
C MET A 361 5.91 -12.79 5.59
N SER A 362 6.64 -11.74 5.18
CA SER A 362 6.52 -10.40 5.77
C SER A 362 5.69 -9.54 4.83
N MET A 363 4.64 -8.89 5.35
CA MET A 363 3.78 -8.01 4.57
C MET A 363 4.27 -6.56 4.66
N SER A 364 4.41 -5.86 3.53
CA SER A 364 4.53 -4.40 3.53
C SER A 364 3.13 -3.78 3.48
N PRO A 365 2.92 -2.52 3.92
CA PRO A 365 1.60 -1.88 3.94
C PRO A 365 1.02 -1.58 2.54
N GLN A 366 1.67 -2.02 1.47
CA GLN A 366 1.02 -2.05 0.17
C GLN A 366 0.02 -3.21 0.19
N CYS A 367 -1.26 -2.89 0.38
CA CYS A 367 -2.36 -3.80 0.07
C CYS A 367 -2.35 -4.04 -1.45
N THR A 368 -1.46 -4.90 -1.93
CA THR A 368 -1.48 -5.43 -3.29
C THR A 368 -2.27 -6.73 -3.29
N ASN A 369 -2.98 -7.01 -4.38
CA ASN A 369 -3.73 -8.26 -4.57
C ASN A 369 -2.79 -9.44 -4.91
N ASP A 370 -1.61 -9.48 -4.31
CA ASP A 370 -0.65 -10.51 -4.62
C ASP A 370 -1.10 -11.82 -3.96
N CYS A 371 -1.04 -12.92 -4.72
CA CYS A 371 -1.31 -14.25 -4.20
C CYS A 371 -0.38 -14.57 -3.03
N PHE A 372 -0.96 -14.91 -1.87
CA PHE A 372 -0.21 -15.40 -0.71
C PHE A 372 0.11 -16.88 -0.91
N PHE A 373 1.39 -17.21 -1.16
CA PHE A 373 1.93 -18.57 -1.35
C PHE A 373 2.28 -19.29 -0.05
#